data_AF-A0A1S3HAI3-F1
#
_entry.id   AF-A0A1S3HAI3-F1
#
_cell.length_a   1.000
_cell.length_b   1.000
_cell.length_c   1.000
_cell.angle_alpha   90.00
_cell.angle_beta   90.00
_cell.angle_gamma   90.00
#
_symmetry.space_group_name_H-M   'P 1'
#
loop_
_entity.id
_entity.type
_entity.pdbx_description
1 polymer ?
#
loop_
_entity_poly.entity_id
_entity_poly.type
_entity_poly.pdbx_seq_one_letter_code
_entity_poly.pdbx_strand_id
1 'polypeptide(L)'
;MRLVDDTVAMINSKTWTLVKNELEYYDVLKLTLEGAAQDGPDGVQLFSLGCGTCFDFHKDTDYLFLVGTEEGKLHKCSKAYSSQFLDTIDAHHMAVYKVAWNPYHPKIFITCSADWTVKIWDHNIKEPMFTFDLNSSVGDVAWAPYSSTIFAAVTADGKVHVYDLNVNKYEAICEQAVVAKKKTKLTHIGFNPSHPIIMVGDDRGYVTSLKLSPNLRKMPKAKKGQQIEQGPEVEIAKLDKILSLVREPEPAKKA
;
A
#
# COMPACT_ATOMS: atom_id res chain seq x y z
N MET A 1 -10.96 0.37 10.57
CA MET A 1 -11.49 -0.64 9.64
C MET A 1 -10.53 -1.82 9.71
N ARG A 2 -11.01 -3.01 10.10
CA ARG A 2 -10.20 -4.21 10.35
C ARG A 2 -10.86 -5.36 9.61
N LEU A 3 -10.07 -6.23 8.99
CA LEU A 3 -10.54 -7.53 8.52
C LEU A 3 -10.90 -8.35 9.76
N VAL A 4 -12.15 -8.82 9.82
CA VAL A 4 -12.64 -9.72 10.86
C VAL A 4 -13.16 -10.96 10.14
N ASP A 5 -12.62 -12.13 10.49
CA ASP A 5 -13.07 -13.45 10.05
C ASP A 5 -13.21 -13.63 8.53
N ASP A 6 -12.12 -13.42 7.79
CA ASP A 6 -11.96 -13.71 6.35
C ASP A 6 -13.00 -13.06 5.41
N THR A 7 -13.77 -12.12 5.96
CA THR A 7 -14.73 -11.29 5.25
C THR A 7 -14.11 -9.89 5.16
N VAL A 8 -14.11 -9.29 3.97
CA VAL A 8 -13.89 -7.85 3.86
C VAL A 8 -15.19 -7.20 4.33
N ALA A 9 -15.38 -7.17 5.66
CA ALA A 9 -16.43 -6.40 6.29
C ALA A 9 -16.09 -4.93 6.02
N MET A 10 -16.75 -4.36 5.01
CA MET A 10 -16.65 -2.94 4.76
C MET A 10 -17.38 -2.20 5.87
N ILE A 11 -16.62 -1.76 6.86
CA ILE A 11 -17.06 -0.70 7.76
C ILE A 11 -16.87 0.60 6.99
N ASN A 12 -17.84 0.91 6.12
CA ASN A 12 -17.86 2.12 5.31
C ASN A 12 -17.75 3.34 6.24
N SER A 13 -16.65 4.09 6.14
CA SER A 13 -16.39 5.28 6.98
C SER A 13 -17.42 6.43 6.80
N LYS A 14 -18.42 6.26 5.93
CA LYS A 14 -19.45 7.28 5.66
C LYS A 14 -20.90 6.90 5.97
N THR A 15 -21.20 5.69 6.43
CA THR A 15 -22.58 5.34 6.85
C THR A 15 -22.55 4.33 7.99
N TRP A 16 -22.24 4.80 9.20
CA TRP A 16 -22.77 4.17 10.39
C TRP A 16 -24.23 4.60 10.49
N THR A 17 -25.17 3.73 10.19
CA THR A 17 -26.57 3.98 10.54
C THR A 17 -26.73 3.54 11.99
N LEU A 18 -26.71 4.49 12.92
CA LEU A 18 -27.03 4.20 14.31
C LEU A 18 -28.54 3.91 14.38
N VAL A 19 -28.89 2.63 14.43
CA VAL A 19 -30.27 2.20 14.63
C VAL A 19 -30.38 1.70 16.07
N LYS A 20 -31.15 2.42 16.90
CA LYS A 20 -31.54 1.96 18.26
C LYS A 20 -30.37 1.46 19.14
N ASN A 21 -29.24 2.17 19.13
CA ASN A 21 -27.98 1.86 19.85
C ASN A 21 -27.09 0.75 19.28
N GLU A 22 -27.38 0.24 18.08
CA GLU A 22 -26.53 -0.74 17.41
C GLU A 22 -25.91 -0.16 16.13
N LEU A 23 -24.70 -0.63 15.85
CA LEU A 23 -23.95 -0.28 14.65
C LEU A 23 -24.16 -1.40 13.63
N GLU A 24 -25.01 -1.15 12.63
CA GLU A 24 -25.25 -2.10 11.56
C GLU A 24 -24.12 -2.05 10.50
N TYR A 25 -23.73 -3.21 9.98
CA TYR A 25 -22.78 -3.35 8.86
C TYR A 25 -23.40 -4.16 7.73
N TYR A 26 -22.90 -3.99 6.50
CA TYR A 26 -23.27 -4.79 5.34
C TYR A 26 -22.01 -5.36 4.69
N ASP A 27 -22.06 -6.65 4.36
CA ASP A 27 -20.95 -7.30 3.66
C ASP A 27 -20.89 -6.79 2.23
N VAL A 28 -19.73 -6.25 1.84
CA VAL A 28 -19.50 -5.78 0.47
C VAL A 28 -18.77 -6.80 -0.37
N LEU A 29 -17.92 -7.61 0.24
CA LEU A 29 -17.23 -8.67 -0.46
C LEU A 29 -16.84 -9.80 0.50
N LYS A 30 -17.09 -11.03 0.07
CA LYS A 30 -16.63 -12.25 0.73
C LYS A 30 -15.55 -12.89 -0.13
N LEU A 31 -14.36 -13.10 0.45
CA LEU A 31 -13.23 -13.67 -0.28
C LEU A 31 -13.37 -15.19 -0.35
N THR A 32 -13.67 -15.73 -1.52
CA THR A 32 -13.70 -17.18 -1.78
C THR A 32 -12.48 -17.56 -2.61
N LEU A 33 -11.73 -18.59 -2.20
CA LEU A 33 -10.61 -19.10 -2.98
C LEU A 33 -11.16 -19.92 -4.17
N GLU A 34 -10.79 -19.56 -5.40
CA GLU A 34 -11.13 -20.38 -6.57
C GLU A 34 -10.39 -21.73 -6.51
N GLY A 35 -11.13 -22.84 -6.70
CA GLY A 35 -10.56 -24.19 -6.85
C GLY A 35 -10.48 -25.04 -5.57
N ALA A 36 -10.96 -24.53 -4.44
CA ALA A 36 -10.97 -25.28 -3.19
C ALA A 36 -12.36 -25.77 -2.80
N ALA A 37 -13.13 -26.34 -3.74
CA ALA A 37 -14.25 -27.20 -3.38
C ALA A 37 -13.66 -28.55 -2.97
N GLN A 38 -13.41 -28.74 -1.68
CA GLN A 38 -13.12 -30.08 -1.16
C GLN A 38 -14.44 -30.73 -0.76
N ASP A 39 -14.64 -31.98 -1.17
CA ASP A 39 -15.74 -32.80 -0.66
C ASP A 39 -15.50 -32.99 0.84
N GLY A 40 -16.27 -32.27 1.65
CA GLY A 40 -16.31 -32.50 3.09
C GLY A 40 -16.85 -33.91 3.38
N PRO A 41 -16.53 -34.48 4.56
CA PRO A 41 -17.28 -35.63 5.04
C PRO A 41 -18.76 -35.24 5.04
N ASP A 42 -19.59 -35.99 4.31
CA ASP A 42 -21.03 -35.77 4.06
C ASP A 42 -21.42 -35.02 2.76
N GLY A 43 -20.48 -34.76 1.83
CA GLY A 43 -20.80 -34.18 0.52
C GLY A 43 -21.10 -32.67 0.57
N VAL A 44 -20.74 -32.02 1.68
CA VAL A 44 -20.74 -30.56 1.79
C VAL A 44 -19.56 -30.02 1.01
N GLN A 45 -19.81 -29.17 0.01
CA GLN A 45 -18.74 -28.43 -0.67
C GLN A 45 -18.12 -27.44 0.33
N LEU A 46 -16.96 -27.78 0.87
CA LEU A 46 -16.15 -26.87 1.65
C LEU A 46 -15.42 -25.98 0.67
N PHE A 47 -15.67 -24.68 0.71
CA PHE A 47 -14.88 -23.68 -0.02
C PHE A 47 -13.76 -23.21 0.91
N SER A 48 -12.49 -23.34 0.50
CA SER A 48 -11.43 -22.61 1.21
C SER A 48 -11.70 -21.11 1.10
N LEU A 49 -11.73 -20.42 2.23
CA LEU A 49 -11.82 -18.96 2.27
C LEU A 49 -10.46 -18.37 1.94
N GLY A 50 -10.44 -17.28 1.19
CA GLY A 50 -9.22 -16.50 0.97
C GLY A 50 -8.99 -15.55 2.14
N CYS A 51 -7.83 -15.62 2.79
CA CYS A 51 -7.48 -14.75 3.91
C CYS A 51 -6.99 -13.39 3.37
N GLY A 52 -7.88 -12.41 3.36
CA GLY A 52 -7.53 -11.02 3.07
C GLY A 52 -6.77 -10.41 4.24
N THR A 53 -5.65 -9.75 3.98
CA THR A 53 -4.72 -9.23 5.00
C THR A 53 -4.70 -7.70 5.03
N CYS A 54 -4.95 -7.05 3.90
CA CYS A 54 -5.02 -5.60 3.79
C CYS A 54 -5.91 -5.16 2.62
N PHE A 55 -6.39 -3.92 2.63
CA PHE A 55 -7.13 -3.34 1.50
C PHE A 55 -6.99 -1.81 1.46
N ASP A 56 -7.19 -1.18 0.29
CA ASP A 56 -7.32 0.28 0.15
C ASP A 56 -8.21 0.65 -1.04
N PHE A 57 -8.97 1.74 -0.88
CA PHE A 57 -9.91 2.25 -1.88
C PHE A 57 -9.24 3.23 -2.83
N HIS A 58 -9.60 3.12 -4.10
CA HIS A 58 -9.20 4.08 -5.11
C HIS A 58 -9.77 5.46 -4.77
N LYS A 59 -8.96 6.51 -4.88
CA LYS A 59 -9.36 7.86 -4.42
C LYS A 59 -10.42 8.52 -5.29
N ASP A 60 -10.34 8.31 -6.62
CA ASP A 60 -11.26 8.95 -7.57
C ASP A 60 -12.38 8.05 -8.08
N THR A 61 -12.33 6.74 -7.79
CA THR A 61 -13.24 5.74 -8.36
C THR A 61 -13.88 4.98 -7.22
N ASP A 62 -15.05 5.45 -6.75
CA ASP A 62 -15.66 5.00 -5.49
C ASP A 62 -15.89 3.48 -5.42
N TYR A 63 -16.21 2.84 -6.55
CA TYR A 63 -16.45 1.41 -6.57
C TYR A 63 -15.18 0.56 -6.49
N LEU A 64 -14.00 1.11 -6.78
CA LEU A 64 -12.78 0.34 -6.96
C LEU A 64 -11.94 0.26 -5.67
N PHE A 65 -11.52 -0.94 -5.31
CA PHE A 65 -10.57 -1.16 -4.21
C PHE A 65 -9.65 -2.35 -4.49
N LEU A 66 -8.55 -2.41 -3.76
CA LEU A 66 -7.57 -3.49 -3.83
C LEU A 66 -7.59 -4.28 -2.51
N VAL A 67 -7.36 -5.58 -2.58
CA VAL A 67 -7.26 -6.47 -1.43
C VAL A 67 -5.99 -7.31 -1.58
N GLY A 68 -5.09 -7.22 -0.61
CA GLY A 68 -3.93 -8.12 -0.49
C GLY A 68 -4.30 -9.36 0.31
N THR A 69 -3.65 -10.48 0.01
CA THR A 69 -3.91 -11.77 0.66
C THR A 69 -2.68 -12.36 1.34
N GLU A 70 -2.91 -13.37 2.17
CA GLU A 70 -1.86 -14.16 2.82
C GLU A 70 -0.99 -14.95 1.82
N GLU A 71 -1.53 -15.30 0.66
CA GLU A 71 -0.82 -16.01 -0.42
C GLU A 71 0.11 -15.10 -1.25
N GLY A 72 0.08 -13.78 -1.01
CA GLY A 72 0.86 -12.82 -1.81
C GLY A 72 0.15 -12.31 -3.07
N LYS A 73 -1.12 -12.66 -3.25
CA LYS A 73 -1.94 -12.14 -4.35
C LYS A 73 -2.55 -10.78 -3.99
N LEU A 74 -2.81 -9.99 -5.03
CA LEU A 74 -3.56 -8.75 -4.94
C LEU A 74 -4.80 -8.85 -5.85
N HIS A 75 -5.98 -8.80 -5.24
CA HIS A 75 -7.25 -8.80 -5.94
C HIS A 75 -7.74 -7.37 -6.15
N LYS A 76 -8.13 -7.07 -7.39
CA LYS A 76 -8.85 -5.84 -7.73
C LYS A 76 -10.33 -6.12 -7.63
N CYS A 77 -11.05 -5.35 -6.83
CA CYS A 77 -12.43 -5.61 -6.47
C CYS A 77 -13.34 -4.42 -6.78
N SER A 78 -14.64 -4.69 -6.90
CA SER A 78 -15.67 -3.67 -7.07
C SER A 78 -16.71 -3.73 -5.96
N LYS A 79 -17.16 -2.57 -5.45
CA LYS A 79 -18.32 -2.49 -4.54
C LYS A 79 -19.62 -2.96 -5.20
N ALA A 80 -19.70 -2.90 -6.52
CA ALA A 80 -20.90 -3.27 -7.29
C ALA A 80 -20.97 -4.76 -7.63
N TYR A 81 -19.82 -5.44 -7.67
CA TYR A 81 -19.71 -6.86 -8.05
C TYR A 81 -18.94 -7.59 -6.97
N SER A 82 -19.68 -8.15 -6.01
CA SER A 82 -19.12 -8.83 -4.83
C SER A 82 -18.77 -10.30 -5.06
N SER A 83 -19.24 -10.88 -6.16
CA SER A 83 -19.10 -12.31 -6.47
C SER A 83 -17.83 -12.67 -7.25
N GLN A 84 -17.13 -11.69 -7.81
CA GLN A 84 -15.94 -11.93 -8.63
C GLN A 84 -14.94 -10.79 -8.52
N PHE A 85 -13.67 -11.11 -8.69
CA PHE A 85 -12.61 -10.11 -8.79
C PHE A 85 -12.59 -9.50 -10.20
N LEU A 86 -12.29 -8.21 -10.29
CA LEU A 86 -12.06 -7.52 -11.56
C LEU A 86 -10.74 -7.94 -12.20
N ASP A 87 -9.72 -8.20 -11.38
CA ASP A 87 -8.41 -8.71 -11.79
C ASP A 87 -7.69 -9.34 -10.59
N THR A 88 -6.71 -10.19 -10.87
CA THR A 88 -5.79 -10.75 -9.87
C THR A 88 -4.36 -10.61 -10.35
N ILE A 89 -3.50 -10.14 -9.44
CA ILE A 89 -2.07 -9.91 -9.66
C ILE A 89 -1.28 -10.76 -8.66
N ASP A 90 -0.33 -11.55 -9.14
CA ASP A 90 0.66 -12.24 -8.31
C ASP A 90 1.70 -11.23 -7.84
N ALA A 91 1.35 -10.48 -6.79
CA ALA A 91 2.11 -9.32 -6.35
C ALA A 91 3.39 -9.69 -5.60
N HIS A 92 3.32 -10.71 -4.75
CA HIS A 92 4.36 -11.11 -3.81
C HIS A 92 4.40 -12.64 -3.64
N HIS A 93 5.51 -13.16 -3.12
CA HIS A 93 5.65 -14.61 -2.85
C HIS A 93 5.16 -15.03 -1.46
N MET A 94 4.79 -14.05 -0.63
CA MET A 94 4.30 -14.23 0.73
C MET A 94 3.25 -13.16 1.04
N ALA A 95 2.60 -13.29 2.20
CA ALA A 95 1.54 -12.40 2.68
C ALA A 95 1.80 -10.91 2.42
N VAL A 96 0.85 -10.25 1.77
CA VAL A 96 0.85 -8.81 1.56
C VAL A 96 0.39 -8.15 2.85
N TYR A 97 1.20 -7.34 3.50
CA TYR A 97 0.82 -6.70 4.78
C TYR A 97 0.18 -5.33 4.58
N LYS A 98 0.48 -4.66 3.47
CA LYS A 98 -0.11 -3.36 3.16
C LYS A 98 -0.29 -3.19 1.66
N VAL A 99 -1.39 -2.51 1.32
CA VAL A 99 -1.60 -1.84 0.05
C VAL A 99 -2.01 -0.39 0.34
N ALA A 100 -1.46 0.56 -0.41
CA ALA A 100 -1.82 1.97 -0.28
C ALA A 100 -1.75 2.70 -1.63
N TRP A 101 -2.86 3.32 -2.02
CA TRP A 101 -2.91 4.22 -3.16
C TRP A 101 -2.08 5.47 -2.91
N ASN A 102 -1.38 5.96 -3.94
CA ASN A 102 -0.65 7.21 -3.85
C ASN A 102 -1.65 8.37 -3.60
N PRO A 103 -1.33 9.32 -2.70
CA PRO A 103 -2.26 10.40 -2.35
C PRO A 103 -2.48 11.42 -3.48
N TYR A 104 -1.64 11.42 -4.51
CA TYR A 104 -1.73 12.34 -5.64
C TYR A 104 -2.04 11.63 -6.96
N HIS A 105 -1.35 10.52 -7.23
CA HIS A 105 -1.42 9.86 -8.52
C HIS A 105 -2.42 8.69 -8.49
N PRO A 106 -3.60 8.80 -9.15
CA PRO A 106 -4.66 7.81 -9.02
C PRO A 106 -4.30 6.44 -9.59
N LYS A 107 -3.41 6.38 -10.59
CA LYS A 107 -3.01 5.08 -11.15
C LYS A 107 -2.05 4.27 -10.29
N ILE A 108 -1.39 4.91 -9.31
CA ILE A 108 -0.23 4.34 -8.64
C ILE A 108 -0.57 3.91 -7.22
N PHE A 109 -0.10 2.72 -6.85
CA PHE A 109 -0.17 2.22 -5.49
C PHE A 109 1.12 1.51 -5.09
N ILE A 110 1.28 1.30 -3.78
CA ILE A 110 2.43 0.62 -3.18
C ILE A 110 1.95 -0.59 -2.38
N THR A 111 2.76 -1.64 -2.36
CA THR A 111 2.55 -2.82 -1.52
C THR A 111 3.81 -3.16 -0.74
N CYS A 112 3.65 -3.83 0.41
CA CYS A 112 4.75 -4.43 1.14
C CYS A 112 4.36 -5.82 1.66
N SER A 113 5.36 -6.69 1.85
CA SER A 113 5.13 -8.10 2.15
C SER A 113 6.13 -8.69 3.15
N ALA A 114 5.76 -9.85 3.66
CA ALA A 114 6.64 -10.76 4.36
C ALA A 114 7.83 -11.25 3.51
N ASP A 115 7.76 -11.14 2.18
CA ASP A 115 8.83 -11.52 1.23
C ASP A 115 10.00 -10.53 1.15
N TRP A 116 10.01 -9.54 2.06
CA TRP A 116 11.05 -8.51 2.24
C TRP A 116 11.01 -7.38 1.21
N THR A 117 10.04 -7.42 0.30
CA THR A 117 9.95 -6.43 -0.77
C THR A 117 8.88 -5.38 -0.54
N VAL A 118 9.19 -4.18 -1.00
CA VAL A 118 8.20 -3.12 -1.30
C VAL A 118 8.10 -3.00 -2.80
N LYS A 119 6.89 -2.96 -3.34
CA LYS A 119 6.66 -2.84 -4.78
C LYS A 119 5.75 -1.66 -5.10
N ILE A 120 6.07 -0.94 -6.16
CA ILE A 120 5.25 0.16 -6.69
C ILE A 120 4.63 -0.29 -8.01
N TRP A 121 3.36 0.01 -8.20
CA TRP A 121 2.55 -0.54 -9.28
C TRP A 121 1.77 0.57 -9.99
N ASP A 122 1.54 0.39 -11.29
CA ASP A 122 0.41 1.00 -11.99
C ASP A 122 -0.71 -0.03 -12.05
N HIS A 123 -1.93 0.31 -11.62
CA HIS A 123 -3.04 -0.66 -11.57
C HIS A 123 -3.54 -1.15 -12.93
N ASN A 124 -2.94 -0.68 -14.03
CA ASN A 124 -3.20 -1.15 -15.39
C ASN A 124 -2.08 -2.05 -15.93
N ILE A 125 -1.01 -2.27 -15.16
CA ILE A 125 0.17 -3.06 -15.53
C ILE A 125 0.32 -4.20 -14.52
N LYS A 126 0.48 -5.43 -14.99
CA LYS A 126 0.62 -6.62 -14.12
C LYS A 126 2.01 -6.80 -13.52
N GLU A 127 3.00 -6.07 -14.03
CA GLU A 127 4.37 -6.08 -13.54
C GLU A 127 4.65 -4.86 -12.63
N PRO A 128 5.47 -5.03 -11.58
CA PRO A 128 5.82 -3.94 -10.70
C PRO A 128 6.74 -2.95 -11.41
N MET A 129 6.42 -1.66 -11.28
CA MET A 129 7.24 -0.55 -11.79
C MET A 129 8.55 -0.40 -11.02
N PHE A 130 8.53 -0.68 -9.71
CA PHE A 130 9.73 -0.74 -8.88
C PHE A 130 9.60 -1.91 -7.90
N THR A 131 10.73 -2.54 -7.58
CA THR A 131 10.87 -3.51 -6.49
C THR A 131 12.06 -3.09 -5.62
N PHE A 132 11.83 -2.95 -4.32
CA PHE A 132 12.84 -2.63 -3.32
C PHE A 132 12.97 -3.80 -2.36
N ASP A 133 14.15 -4.40 -2.25
CA ASP A 133 14.45 -5.43 -1.25
C ASP A 133 15.06 -4.79 -0.01
N LEU A 134 14.41 -4.93 1.14
CA LEU A 134 14.83 -4.35 2.41
C LEU A 134 15.57 -5.36 3.30
N ASN A 135 15.83 -6.58 2.80
CA ASN A 135 16.52 -7.67 3.50
C ASN A 135 15.85 -8.10 4.82
N SER A 136 14.59 -7.75 5.01
CA SER A 136 13.78 -8.13 6.17
C SER A 136 12.29 -7.93 5.86
N SER A 137 11.44 -8.70 6.55
CA SER A 137 9.98 -8.62 6.42
C SER A 137 9.49 -7.20 6.67
N VAL A 138 8.69 -6.67 5.75
CA VAL A 138 8.24 -5.27 5.75
C VAL A 138 6.85 -5.18 6.36
N GLY A 139 6.77 -4.74 7.61
CA GLY A 139 5.52 -4.73 8.38
C GLY A 139 4.51 -3.69 7.91
N ASP A 140 4.97 -2.53 7.44
CA ASP A 140 4.10 -1.47 6.93
C ASP A 140 4.85 -0.53 5.98
N VAL A 141 4.09 0.15 5.13
CA VAL A 141 4.58 1.17 4.21
C VAL A 141 3.58 2.32 4.11
N ALA A 142 4.06 3.55 4.01
CA ALA A 142 3.23 4.74 3.89
C ALA A 142 3.81 5.75 2.89
N TRP A 143 2.95 6.31 2.05
CA TRP A 143 3.27 7.49 1.25
C TRP A 143 3.35 8.74 2.13
N ALA A 144 4.23 9.66 1.79
CA ALA A 144 4.22 10.98 2.39
C ALA A 144 2.98 11.78 1.92
N PRO A 145 2.26 12.46 2.82
CA PRO A 145 1.06 13.22 2.47
C PRO A 145 1.35 14.54 1.76
N TYR A 146 2.63 14.91 1.63
CA TYR A 146 3.10 16.17 1.05
C TYR A 146 3.96 15.97 -0.21
N SER A 147 4.19 14.73 -0.66
CA SER A 147 4.83 14.47 -1.95
C SER A 147 4.44 13.11 -2.54
N SER A 148 4.26 13.04 -3.86
CA SER A 148 3.95 11.81 -4.58
C SER A 148 5.12 10.81 -4.67
N THR A 149 6.36 11.27 -4.41
CA THR A 149 7.59 10.50 -4.67
C THR A 149 8.26 9.96 -3.41
N ILE A 150 7.76 10.34 -2.23
CA ILE A 150 8.35 9.98 -0.94
C ILE A 150 7.48 8.93 -0.27
N PHE A 151 8.10 7.87 0.21
CA PHE A 151 7.47 6.89 1.08
C PHE A 151 8.43 6.44 2.17
N ALA A 152 7.88 5.84 3.23
CA ALA A 152 8.66 5.18 4.26
C ALA A 152 8.12 3.78 4.53
N ALA A 153 9.02 2.89 4.89
CA ALA A 153 8.72 1.49 5.20
C ALA A 153 9.37 1.11 6.53
N VAL A 154 8.75 0.17 7.24
CA VAL A 154 9.27 -0.38 8.50
C VAL A 154 9.47 -1.87 8.40
N THR A 155 10.57 -2.35 8.97
CA THR A 155 10.98 -3.73 8.88
C THR A 155 10.96 -4.43 10.24
N ALA A 156 10.80 -5.75 10.21
CA ALA A 156 10.84 -6.61 11.38
C ALA A 156 12.22 -6.63 12.07
N ASP A 157 13.29 -6.20 11.40
CA ASP A 157 14.61 -6.06 12.00
C ASP A 157 14.83 -4.76 12.79
N GLY A 158 13.79 -3.92 12.91
CA GLY A 158 13.77 -2.77 13.80
C GLY A 158 14.12 -1.44 13.13
N LYS A 159 14.10 -1.39 11.79
CA LYS A 159 14.53 -0.22 11.01
C LYS A 159 13.37 0.49 10.32
N VAL A 160 13.56 1.80 10.18
CA VAL A 160 12.75 2.66 9.30
C VAL A 160 13.60 2.99 8.09
N HIS A 161 13.04 2.78 6.91
CA HIS A 161 13.61 3.17 5.63
C HIS A 161 12.78 4.32 5.05
N VAL A 162 13.43 5.37 4.58
CA VAL A 162 12.80 6.49 3.87
C VAL A 162 13.36 6.55 2.46
N TYR A 163 12.47 6.65 1.48
CA TYR A 163 12.79 6.74 0.06
C TYR A 163 12.26 8.06 -0.51
N ASP A 164 13.01 8.61 -1.46
CA ASP A 164 12.55 9.70 -2.33
C ASP A 164 12.98 9.35 -3.75
N LEU A 165 12.02 8.90 -4.55
CA LEU A 165 12.25 8.43 -5.93
C LEU A 165 12.80 9.54 -6.85
N ASN A 166 12.60 10.80 -6.48
CA ASN A 166 13.11 11.94 -7.23
C ASN A 166 14.59 12.22 -6.91
N VAL A 167 15.08 11.76 -5.75
CA VAL A 167 16.50 11.89 -5.33
C VAL A 167 17.29 10.63 -5.67
N ASN A 168 16.84 9.46 -5.20
CA ASN A 168 17.43 8.16 -5.50
C ASN A 168 16.31 7.15 -5.78
N LYS A 169 16.34 6.53 -6.97
CA LYS A 169 15.28 5.65 -7.44
C LYS A 169 15.32 4.25 -6.85
N TYR A 170 16.47 3.81 -6.35
CA TYR A 170 16.70 2.41 -6.01
C TYR A 170 17.15 2.19 -4.56
N GLU A 171 17.73 3.21 -3.92
CA GLU A 171 18.21 3.10 -2.54
C GLU A 171 17.49 4.07 -1.61
N ALA A 172 17.42 3.68 -0.33
CA ALA A 172 16.87 4.53 0.71
C ALA A 172 17.74 5.77 0.90
N ILE A 173 17.12 6.94 1.00
CA ILE A 173 17.81 8.19 1.36
C ILE A 173 18.14 8.26 2.85
N CYS A 174 17.46 7.44 3.66
CA CYS A 174 17.73 7.29 5.08
C CYS A 174 17.31 5.89 5.54
N GLU A 175 18.20 5.24 6.28
CA GLU A 175 17.92 4.03 7.04
C GLU A 175 18.27 4.31 8.50
N GLN A 176 17.33 4.06 9.41
CA GLN A 176 17.51 4.33 10.83
C GLN A 176 17.04 3.13 11.64
N ALA A 177 17.94 2.54 12.43
CA ALA A 177 17.57 1.59 13.48
C ALA A 177 16.84 2.33 14.60
N VAL A 178 15.58 1.96 14.85
CA VAL A 178 14.73 2.56 15.90
C VAL A 178 14.68 1.66 17.13
N VAL A 179 14.65 0.34 16.93
CA VAL A 179 14.67 -0.66 18.00
C VAL A 179 15.75 -1.70 17.73
N ALA A 180 16.15 -2.43 18.78
CA ALA A 180 17.19 -3.44 18.67
C ALA A 180 16.70 -4.65 17.86
N LYS A 181 17.50 -5.06 16.87
CA LYS A 181 17.25 -6.23 16.01
C LYS A 181 16.97 -7.49 16.85
N LYS A 182 16.02 -8.32 16.40
CA LYS A 182 15.55 -9.56 17.06
C LYS A 182 14.84 -9.39 18.41
N LYS A 183 14.82 -8.20 19.02
CA LYS A 183 14.17 -7.96 20.31
C LYS A 183 12.73 -7.46 20.16
N THR A 184 12.51 -6.63 19.15
CA THR A 184 11.25 -5.91 18.89
C THR A 184 11.11 -5.75 17.39
N LYS A 185 9.89 -5.90 16.88
CA LYS A 185 9.56 -5.69 15.46
C LYS A 185 8.75 -4.41 15.32
N LEU A 186 9.03 -3.64 14.28
CA LEU A 186 8.20 -2.50 13.94
C LEU A 186 6.98 -3.01 13.15
N THR A 187 5.81 -2.47 13.46
CA THR A 187 4.53 -2.98 12.96
C THR A 187 3.79 -1.98 12.10
N HIS A 188 3.90 -0.68 12.41
CA HIS A 188 3.14 0.37 11.74
C HIS A 188 3.95 1.63 11.55
N ILE A 189 3.67 2.36 10.47
CA ILE A 189 4.24 3.68 10.20
C ILE A 189 3.17 4.66 9.72
N GLY A 190 3.24 5.90 10.21
CA GLY A 190 2.34 6.97 9.80
C GLY A 190 3.06 8.30 9.69
N PHE A 191 2.83 9.01 8.58
CA PHE A 191 3.29 10.39 8.43
C PHE A 191 2.30 11.35 9.08
N ASN A 192 2.82 12.40 9.73
CA ASN A 192 2.00 13.53 10.10
C ASN A 192 1.76 14.43 8.87
N PRO A 193 0.49 14.81 8.56
CA PRO A 193 0.18 15.63 7.38
C PRO A 193 0.71 17.07 7.42
N SER A 194 0.89 17.63 8.62
CA SER A 194 1.20 19.06 8.81
C SER A 194 2.62 19.29 9.31
N HIS A 195 3.15 18.36 10.08
CA HIS A 195 4.45 18.46 10.72
C HIS A 195 5.41 17.40 10.17
N PRO A 196 6.72 17.68 10.17
CA PRO A 196 7.74 16.76 9.63
C PRO A 196 8.06 15.63 10.61
N ILE A 197 7.04 14.89 11.02
CA ILE A 197 7.09 13.86 12.04
C ILE A 197 6.54 12.56 11.44
N ILE A 198 7.20 11.45 11.74
CA ILE A 198 6.67 10.11 11.49
C ILE A 198 6.46 9.41 12.82
N MET A 199 5.38 8.65 12.92
CA MET A 199 5.07 7.81 14.07
C MET A 199 5.29 6.36 13.68
N VAL A 200 5.95 5.60 14.56
CA VAL A 200 6.30 4.20 14.33
C VAL A 200 5.80 3.38 15.52
N GLY A 201 4.95 2.40 15.25
CA GLY A 201 4.47 1.44 16.24
C GLY A 201 5.33 0.18 16.27
N ASP A 202 5.41 -0.47 17.43
CA ASP A 202 6.08 -1.76 17.59
C ASP A 202 5.16 -2.88 18.11
N ASP A 203 5.67 -4.12 18.12
CA ASP A 203 4.96 -5.32 18.56
C ASP A 203 4.80 -5.42 20.10
N ARG A 204 5.35 -4.47 20.85
CA ARG A 204 5.20 -4.35 22.31
C ARG A 204 4.18 -3.28 22.72
N GLY A 205 3.57 -2.61 21.74
CA GLY A 205 2.58 -1.57 21.96
C GLY A 205 3.16 -0.17 22.21
N TYR A 206 4.46 0.03 22.00
CA TYR A 206 5.06 1.37 22.06
C TYR A 206 4.89 2.09 20.72
N VAL A 207 4.79 3.41 20.80
CA VAL A 207 4.79 4.30 19.64
C VAL A 207 5.93 5.30 19.79
N THR A 208 6.85 5.29 18.82
CA THR A 208 7.99 6.21 18.76
C THR A 208 7.71 7.31 17.74
N SER A 209 7.94 8.57 18.13
CA SER A 209 7.84 9.73 17.24
C SER A 209 9.22 10.17 16.78
N LEU A 210 9.44 10.22 15.47
CA LEU A 210 10.72 10.62 14.87
C LEU A 210 10.53 11.88 14.02
N LYS A 211 11.50 12.80 14.08
CA LYS A 211 11.50 14.02 13.26
C LYS A 211 12.32 13.80 11.99
N LEU A 212 11.73 14.09 10.83
CA LEU A 212 12.42 13.97 9.56
C LEU A 212 13.51 15.04 9.42
N SER A 213 14.70 14.64 8.99
CA SER A 213 15.80 15.56 8.72
C SER A 213 15.39 16.61 7.67
N PRO A 214 15.85 17.87 7.76
CA PRO A 214 15.61 18.87 6.72
C PRO A 214 16.07 18.43 5.32
N ASN A 215 17.09 17.55 5.24
CA ASN A 215 17.56 17.00 3.98
C ASN A 215 16.52 16.11 3.28
N LEU A 216 15.64 15.45 4.05
CA LEU A 216 14.53 14.63 3.56
C LEU A 216 13.30 15.48 3.20
N ARG A 217 13.41 16.82 3.30
CA ARG A 217 12.31 17.79 3.13
C ARG A 217 12.66 18.89 2.13
N LYS A 218 13.75 18.72 1.37
CA LYS A 218 14.21 19.74 0.43
C LYS A 218 13.22 19.88 -0.72
N MET A 219 12.40 20.93 -0.67
CA MET A 219 11.62 21.35 -1.84
C MET A 219 12.56 21.95 -2.89
N PRO A 220 12.26 21.81 -4.19
CA PRO A 220 12.97 22.52 -5.25
C PRO A 220 12.98 24.02 -4.93
N LYS A 221 14.17 24.63 -4.87
CA LYS A 221 14.28 26.07 -4.66
C LYS A 221 13.81 26.78 -5.93
N ALA A 222 12.91 27.76 -5.79
CA ALA A 222 12.53 28.65 -6.88
C ALA A 222 13.79 29.33 -7.44
N LYS A 223 14.01 29.26 -8.75
CA LYS A 223 14.96 30.16 -9.41
C LYS A 223 14.34 31.57 -9.38
N LYS A 224 15.17 32.62 -9.26
CA LYS A 224 14.71 34.01 -9.28
C LYS A 224 13.85 34.25 -10.54
N GLY A 225 12.58 34.61 -10.33
CA GLY A 225 11.61 34.89 -11.41
C GLY A 225 10.75 33.72 -11.86
N GLN A 226 10.96 32.51 -11.32
CA GLN A 226 10.16 31.31 -11.67
C GLN A 226 9.12 31.05 -10.57
N GLN A 227 7.84 31.06 -10.90
CA GLN A 227 6.80 30.58 -9.98
C GLN A 227 6.96 29.06 -9.82
N ILE A 228 6.96 28.57 -8.58
CA ILE A 228 6.86 27.13 -8.33
C ILE A 228 5.39 26.79 -8.49
N GLU A 229 5.04 26.08 -9.56
CA GLU A 229 3.73 25.48 -9.69
C GLU A 229 3.53 24.49 -8.53
N GLN A 230 2.42 24.63 -7.82
CA GLN A 230 2.03 23.76 -6.72
C GLN A 230 0.66 23.16 -7.02
N GLY A 231 0.45 21.92 -6.60
CA GLY A 231 -0.84 21.26 -6.76
C GLY A 231 -0.69 19.78 -7.08
N PRO A 232 -1.82 19.05 -7.13
CA PRO A 232 -1.83 17.63 -7.42
C PRO A 232 -1.26 17.33 -8.82
N GLU A 233 -1.56 18.16 -9.82
CA GLU A 233 -1.05 17.99 -11.19
C GLU A 233 0.48 17.99 -11.28
N VAL A 234 1.14 18.83 -10.48
CA VAL A 234 2.60 18.92 -10.44
C VAL A 234 3.21 17.67 -9.80
N GLU A 235 2.60 17.17 -8.72
CA GLU A 235 3.04 15.93 -8.07
C GLU A 235 2.77 14.69 -8.95
N ILE A 236 1.67 14.69 -9.71
CA ILE A 236 1.37 13.67 -10.72
C ILE A 236 2.45 13.68 -11.80
N ALA A 237 2.69 14.83 -12.43
CA ALA A 237 3.69 14.98 -13.50
C ALA A 237 5.11 14.62 -13.03
N LYS A 238 5.44 14.94 -11.78
CA LYS A 238 6.72 14.56 -11.16
C LYS A 238 6.89 13.04 -11.11
N LEU A 239 5.87 12.32 -10.65
CA LEU A 239 5.91 10.86 -10.56
C LEU A 239 5.87 10.21 -11.95
N ASP A 240 5.04 10.70 -12.87
CA ASP A 240 4.98 10.24 -14.27
C ASP A 240 6.35 10.32 -14.95
N LYS A 241 7.08 11.42 -14.74
CA LYS A 241 8.44 11.58 -15.26
C LYS A 241 9.41 10.53 -14.73
N ILE A 242 9.26 10.09 -13.48
CA ILE A 242 10.11 9.05 -12.90
C ILE A 242 9.73 7.68 -13.46
N LEU A 243 8.43 7.41 -13.55
CA LEU A 243 7.90 6.13 -14.03
C LEU A 243 8.18 5.90 -15.52
N SER A 244 8.18 6.95 -16.35
CA SER A 244 8.49 6.84 -17.78
C SER A 244 9.95 6.46 -18.06
N LEU A 245 10.86 6.67 -17.10
CA LEU A 245 12.25 6.25 -17.22
C LEU A 245 12.45 4.75 -16.99
N VAL A 246 11.45 4.09 -16.40
CA VAL A 246 11.51 2.66 -16.06
C VAL A 246 10.66 1.82 -17.01
N ARG A 247 9.67 2.41 -17.69
CA ARG A 247 8.93 1.75 -18.76
C ARG A 247 9.86 1.53 -19.95
N GLU A 248 10.04 0.28 -20.37
CA GLU A 248 10.62 0.00 -21.69
C GLU A 248 9.77 0.68 -22.78
N PRO A 249 10.39 1.24 -23.84
CA PRO A 249 9.62 1.75 -24.97
C PRO A 249 8.80 0.60 -25.59
N GLU A 250 7.51 0.83 -25.86
CA GLU A 250 6.68 -0.16 -26.54
C GLU A 250 7.41 -0.70 -27.77
N PRO A 251 7.45 -2.03 -28.00
CA PRO A 251 8.03 -2.56 -29.21
C PRO A 251 7.31 -1.93 -30.40
N ALA A 252 8.07 -1.23 -31.25
CA ALA A 252 7.54 -0.57 -32.43
C ALA A 252 6.63 -1.54 -33.17
N LYS A 253 5.34 -1.18 -33.31
CA LYS A 253 4.36 -1.96 -34.08
C LYS A 253 5.00 -2.28 -35.42
N LYS A 254 5.32 -3.56 -35.66
CA LYS A 254 5.75 -4.02 -36.98
C LYS A 254 4.58 -3.74 -37.92
N ALA A 255 4.79 -2.79 -38.83
CA ALA A 255 3.88 -2.47 -39.92
C ALA A 255 3.75 -3.68 -40.87
#